data_AF-A0A392SX79-F1
#
_entry.id   AF-A0A392SX79-F1
#
_cell.length_a   1.000
_cell.length_b   1.000
_cell.length_c   1.000
_cell.angle_alpha   90.00
_cell.angle_beta   90.00
_cell.angle_gamma   90.00
#
_symmetry.space_group_name_H-M   'P 1'
#
loop_
_entity.id
_entity.type
_entity.pdbx_description
1 polymer ?
#
loop_
_entity_poly.entity_id
_entity_poly.type
_entity_poly.pdbx_seq_one_letter_code
_entity_poly.pdbx_strand_id
1 'polypeptide(L)'
;FKEKFYGVRPITGNGWKTIVTRRPRKDEDGNVVKGPDGVPYKEDYVNFHFQWNKGNYEILTNEFTYKRGELSAEEVEDYDRLVAFVESFPANLLED
;
A
#
# COMPACT_ATOMS: atom_id res chain seq x y z
N PHE A 1 6.11 -5.84 19.73
CA PHE A 1 5.74 -6.13 18.33
C PHE A 1 5.45 -4.79 17.67
N LYS A 2 5.97 -4.49 16.47
CA LYS A 2 5.60 -3.23 15.78
C LYS A 2 4.11 -3.30 15.42
N GLU A 3 3.36 -2.23 15.70
CA GLU A 3 1.90 -2.20 15.51
C GLU A 3 1.47 -2.12 14.04
N LYS A 4 2.38 -1.75 13.11
CA LYS A 4 2.07 -1.60 11.68
C LYS A 4 3.20 -2.14 10.80
N PHE A 5 2.82 -2.85 9.75
CA PHE A 5 3.71 -3.33 8.68
C PHE A 5 3.26 -2.70 7.35
N TYR A 6 4.22 -2.28 6.53
CA TYR A 6 3.97 -1.73 5.21
C TYR A 6 4.50 -2.71 4.15
N GLY A 7 3.61 -3.26 3.33
CA GLY A 7 3.99 -4.05 2.16
C GLY A 7 4.16 -3.13 0.96
N VAL A 8 5.40 -2.93 0.52
CA VAL A 8 5.69 -2.19 -0.72
C VAL A 8 5.90 -3.20 -1.84
N ARG A 9 5.03 -3.18 -2.85
CA ARG A 9 5.18 -3.98 -4.07
C ARG A 9 5.34 -3.04 -5.26
N PRO A 10 6.55 -2.92 -5.84
CA PRO A 10 6.74 -2.20 -7.10
C PRO A 10 5.84 -2.80 -8.18
N ILE A 11 5.08 -1.95 -8.90
CA ILE A 11 4.21 -2.38 -9.99
C ILE A 11 4.30 -1.39 -11.15
N THR A 12 4.23 -1.89 -12.39
CA THR A 12 4.16 -1.05 -13.58
C THR A 12 2.76 -0.42 -13.70
N GLY A 13 2.65 0.71 -14.41
CA GLY A 13 1.34 1.34 -14.67
C GLY A 13 0.35 0.42 -15.41
N ASN A 14 0.85 -0.50 -16.24
CA ASN A 14 0.02 -1.54 -16.86
C ASN A 14 -0.43 -2.60 -15.85
N GLY A 15 0.44 -2.99 -14.91
CA GLY A 15 0.06 -3.87 -13.80
C GLY A 15 -0.93 -3.22 -12.84
N TRP A 16 -0.85 -1.91 -12.61
CA TRP A 16 -1.83 -1.18 -11.79
C TRP A 16 -3.26 -1.36 -12.31
N LYS A 17 -3.44 -1.26 -13.63
CA LYS A 17 -4.75 -1.43 -14.29
C LYS A 17 -5.34 -2.83 -14.15
N THR A 18 -4.53 -3.86 -13.86
CA THR A 18 -5.03 -5.23 -13.68
C THR A 18 -5.53 -5.49 -12.26
N ILE A 19 -5.08 -4.70 -11.28
CA ILE A 19 -5.46 -4.86 -9.86
C ILE A 19 -6.45 -3.81 -9.38
N VAL A 20 -6.64 -2.72 -10.13
CA VAL A 20 -7.58 -1.66 -9.78
C VAL A 20 -8.88 -1.76 -10.56
N THR A 21 -9.99 -1.73 -9.83
CA THR A 21 -11.33 -1.56 -10.40
C THR A 21 -11.83 -0.16 -10.12
N ARG A 22 -12.10 0.60 -11.18
CA ARG A 22 -12.65 1.94 -11.05
C ARG A 22 -14.18 1.88 -10.94
N ARG A 23 -14.77 2.39 -9.86
CA ARG A 23 -16.22 2.37 -9.61
C ARG A 23 -16.73 3.76 -9.23
N PRO A 24 -18.03 4.04 -9.40
CA PRO A 24 -18.63 5.26 -8.88
C PRO A 24 -18.45 5.34 -7.36
N ARG A 25 -17.96 6.48 -6.87
CA ARG A 25 -17.87 6.77 -5.44
C ARG A 25 -19.27 6.74 -4.85
N LYS A 26 -19.40 6.10 -3.70
CA LYS A 26 -20.64 6.08 -2.91
C LYS A 26 -20.46 6.84 -1.61
N ASP A 27 -21.53 7.46 -1.13
CA ASP A 27 -21.60 8.02 0.23
C ASP A 27 -21.96 6.94 1.26
N GLU A 28 -22.11 7.33 2.52
CA GLU A 28 -22.42 6.45 3.66
C GLU A 28 -23.77 5.73 3.50
N ASP A 29 -24.72 6.36 2.81
CA ASP A 29 -26.03 5.79 2.49
C ASP A 29 -26.01 4.90 1.23
N GLY A 30 -24.85 4.79 0.57
CA GLY A 30 -24.65 3.96 -0.62
C GLY A 30 -25.09 4.63 -1.94
N ASN A 31 -25.42 5.91 -1.91
CA ASN A 31 -25.80 6.68 -3.10
C ASN A 31 -24.57 7.12 -3.88
N VAL A 32 -24.71 7.22 -5.21
CA VAL A 32 -23.60 7.64 -6.08
C VAL A 32 -23.36 9.14 -5.94
N VAL A 33 -22.14 9.51 -5.53
CA VAL A 33 -21.72 10.91 -5.43
C VAL A 33 -21.47 11.45 -6.84
N LYS A 34 -22.15 12.54 -7.19
CA LYS A 34 -22.04 13.22 -8.48
C LYS A 34 -21.40 14.59 -8.34
N GLY A 35 -20.68 15.02 -9.37
CA GLY A 35 -20.16 16.37 -9.48
C GLY A 35 -21.25 17.40 -9.82
N PRO A 36 -20.89 18.69 -9.83
CA PRO A 36 -21.80 19.78 -10.22
C PRO A 36 -22.37 19.65 -11.63
N ASP A 37 -21.69 18.91 -12.50
CA ASP A 37 -22.07 18.56 -13.87
C ASP A 37 -23.01 17.34 -13.96
N GLY A 38 -23.36 16.73 -12.82
CA GLY A 38 -24.18 15.53 -12.74
C GLY A 38 -23.42 14.23 -13.08
N VAL A 39 -22.11 14.28 -13.33
CA VAL A 39 -21.30 13.11 -13.64
C VAL A 39 -20.82 12.45 -12.34
N PRO A 40 -20.95 11.11 -12.20
CA PRO A 40 -20.43 10.41 -11.02
C PRO A 40 -18.92 10.58 -10.84
N TYR A 41 -18.50 10.87 -9.60
CA TYR A 41 -17.09 10.72 -9.25
C TYR A 41 -16.69 9.25 -9.31
N LYS A 42 -15.51 8.98 -9.86
CA LYS A 42 -14.97 7.63 -9.96
C LYS A 42 -13.77 7.48 -9.04
N GLU A 43 -13.81 6.44 -8.23
CA GLU A 43 -12.75 6.09 -7.29
C GLU A 43 -12.13 4.75 -7.69
N ASP A 44 -10.84 4.63 -7.44
CA ASP A 44 -10.02 3.47 -7.77
C ASP A 44 -10.02 2.51 -6.56
N TYR A 45 -10.64 1.35 -6.72
CA TYR A 45 -10.65 0.31 -5.69
C TYR A 45 -9.61 -0.75 -6.04
N VAL A 46 -8.57 -0.86 -5.21
CA VAL A 46 -7.53 -1.86 -5.42
C VAL A 46 -7.98 -3.21 -4.86
N ASN A 47 -8.09 -4.21 -5.73
CA ASN A 47 -8.33 -5.59 -5.32
C ASN A 47 -7.00 -6.26 -4.99
N PHE A 48 -6.48 -6.01 -3.80
CA PHE A 48 -5.39 -6.82 -3.27
C PHE A 48 -5.96 -8.13 -2.73
N HIS A 49 -5.87 -9.20 -3.53
CA HIS A 49 -6.10 -10.55 -3.02
C HIS A 49 -4.95 -10.95 -2.10
N PHE A 50 -5.04 -10.60 -0.81
CA PHE A 50 -4.18 -11.17 0.23
C PHE A 50 -4.72 -12.55 0.60
N GLN A 51 -4.19 -13.60 -0.02
CA GLN A 51 -4.36 -14.96 0.46
C GLN A 51 -3.17 -15.33 1.34
N TRP A 52 -3.36 -15.26 2.66
CA TRP A 52 -2.42 -15.84 3.60
C TRP A 52 -2.64 -17.36 3.60
N ASN A 53 -1.64 -18.11 3.14
CA ASN A 53 -1.58 -19.54 3.37
C ASN A 53 -0.66 -19.84 4.57
N LYS A 54 -0.68 -21.08 5.08
CA LYS A 54 0.17 -21.48 6.21
C LYS A 54 1.66 -21.23 5.93
N GLY A 55 2.09 -21.41 4.68
CA GLY A 55 3.44 -21.10 4.22
C GLY A 55 3.83 -19.65 4.45
N ASN A 56 2.91 -18.68 4.32
CA ASN A 56 3.19 -17.28 4.63
C ASN A 56 3.54 -17.04 6.10
N TYR A 57 3.02 -17.85 7.03
CA TYR A 57 3.36 -17.79 8.46
C TYR A 57 4.61 -18.60 8.80
N GLU A 58 4.99 -19.55 7.95
CA GLU A 58 6.17 -20.40 8.12
C GLU A 58 7.43 -19.76 7.51
N ILE A 59 7.29 -18.71 6.69
CA ILE A 59 8.44 -17.92 6.23
C ILE A 59 9.12 -17.31 7.45
N LEU A 60 10.41 -17.62 7.59
CA LEU A 60 11.22 -17.12 8.68
C LEU A 60 11.32 -15.58 8.58
N THR A 61 11.26 -14.91 9.73
CA THR A 61 11.31 -13.45 9.80
C THR A 61 12.55 -12.86 9.16
N ASN A 62 13.66 -13.60 9.09
CA ASN A 62 14.89 -13.20 8.41
C ASN A 62 14.76 -13.09 6.87
N GLU A 63 13.74 -13.68 6.25
CA GLU A 63 13.47 -13.46 4.81
C GLU A 63 12.87 -12.08 4.54
N PHE A 64 12.27 -11.46 5.57
CA PHE A 64 11.64 -10.13 5.48
C PHE A 64 12.38 -9.05 6.27
N THR A 65 13.28 -9.43 7.16
CA THR A 65 14.00 -8.52 8.04
C THR A 65 15.49 -8.74 7.90
N TYR A 66 16.13 -7.84 7.16
CA TYR A 66 17.58 -7.77 7.02
C TYR A 66 18.13 -6.76 8.01
N LYS A 67 19.26 -7.08 8.65
CA LYS A 67 19.96 -6.05 9.44
C LYS A 67 20.65 -5.09 8.47
N ARG A 68 20.71 -3.81 8.82
CA ARG A 68 21.39 -2.80 7.99
C ARG A 68 22.84 -3.19 7.64
N GLY A 69 23.55 -3.87 8.55
CA GLY A 69 24.92 -4.34 8.31
C GLY A 69 25.05 -5.53 7.36
N GLU A 70 23.93 -6.17 6.97
CA GLU A 70 23.88 -7.27 6.00
C GLU A 70 23.49 -6.77 4.59
N LEU A 71 23.14 -5.49 4.46
CA LEU A 71 22.79 -4.86 3.19
C LEU A 71 24.06 -4.45 2.43
N SER A 72 24.03 -4.60 1.11
CA SER A 72 25.01 -3.98 0.22
C SER A 72 24.91 -2.45 0.25
N ALA A 73 25.93 -1.76 -0.28
CA ALA A 73 25.93 -0.30 -0.33
C ALA A 73 24.74 0.28 -1.13
N GLU A 74 24.34 -0.39 -2.22
CA GLU A 74 23.18 -0.01 -3.04
C GLU A 74 21.87 -0.19 -2.27
N GLU A 75 21.70 -1.33 -1.59
CA GLU A 75 20.51 -1.59 -0.77
C GLU A 75 20.38 -0.65 0.43
N VAL A 76 21.50 -0.21 1.02
CA VAL A 76 21.50 0.82 2.07
C VAL A 76 21.01 2.15 1.52
N GLU A 77 21.48 2.55 0.33
CA GLU A 77 21.05 3.79 -0.31
C GLU A 77 19.54 3.77 -0.64
N ASP A 78 19.06 2.67 -1.21
CA ASP A 78 17.63 2.49 -1.50
C ASP A 78 16.78 2.43 -0.23
N TYR A 79 17.28 1.80 0.84
CA TYR A 79 16.64 1.83 2.15
C TYR A 79 16.53 3.26 2.70
N ASP A 80 17.61 4.05 2.66
CA ASP A 80 17.63 5.42 3.15
C ASP A 80 16.66 6.32 2.34
N ARG A 81 16.56 6.11 1.01
CA ARG A 81 15.55 6.78 0.17
C ARG A 81 14.13 6.43 0.59
N LEU A 82 13.87 5.16 0.89
CA LEU A 82 12.55 4.70 1.33
C LEU A 82 12.19 5.30 2.70
N VAL A 83 13.13 5.33 3.64
CA VAL A 83 12.93 5.95 4.97
C VAL A 83 12.58 7.42 4.81
N ALA A 84 13.37 8.18 4.05
CA ALA A 84 13.10 9.60 3.80
C ALA A 84 11.73 9.83 3.14
N PHE A 85 11.33 8.97 2.20
CA PHE A 85 10.02 9.03 1.57
C PHE A 85 8.88 8.76 2.57
N VAL A 86 9.01 7.74 3.43
CA VAL A 86 7.99 7.42 4.43
C VAL A 86 7.90 8.51 5.50
N GLU A 87 9.02 9.06 5.95
CA GLU A 87 9.07 10.18 6.91
C GLU A 87 8.49 11.48 6.34
N SER A 88 8.42 11.62 5.00
CA SER A 88 7.78 12.77 4.36
C SER A 88 6.26 12.77 4.46
N PHE A 89 5.64 11.61 4.78
CA PHE A 89 4.20 11.56 4.99
C PHE A 89 3.85 12.27 6.30
N PRO A 90 2.75 13.06 6.32
CA PRO A 90 2.24 13.58 7.58
C PRO A 90 1.99 12.40 8.52
N ALA A 91 2.37 12.54 9.79
CA ALA A 91 2.01 11.56 10.80
C ALA A 91 0.48 11.45 10.77
N ASN A 92 -0.04 10.35 10.23
CA ASN A 92 -1.47 10.09 10.23
C ASN A 92 -1.89 9.91 11.69
N LEU A 93 -2.33 11.00 12.33
CA LEU A 93 -3.15 11.00 13.52
C LEU A 93 -4.49 10.41 13.07
N LEU A 94 -4.58 9.08 13.07
CA LEU A 94 -5.87 8.44 13.23
C LEU A 94 -6.25 8.75 14.68
N GLU A 95 -7.04 9.81 14.88
CA GLU A 95 -7.75 10.02 16.14
C GLU A 95 -8.64 8.79 16.37
N ASP A 96 -8.58 8.27 17.58
CA ASP A 96 -9.28 7.08 18.08
C ASP A 96 -10.80 7.31 18.15
#